data_AF-A0A4V6NB37-F1
#
_entry.id   AF-A0A4V6NB37-F1
#
_cell.length_a   1.000
_cell.length_b   1.000
_cell.length_c   1.000
_cell.angle_alpha   90.00
_cell.angle_beta   90.00
_cell.angle_gamma   90.00
#
_symmetry.space_group_name_H-M   'P 1'
#
loop_
_entity.id
_entity.type
_entity.pdbx_description
1 polymer ?
#
loop_
_entity_poly.entity_id
_entity_poly.type
_entity_poly.pdbx_seq_one_letter_code
_entity_poly.pdbx_strand_id
1 'polypeptide(L)'
;MHAQIITYQLKDISQADYLKKMVDPDAPVLANVNGLISKVWLANEEKNTFGGFYLWESKEAMETFMHSDLVKTVVSRPFVTNVSSVDYTVNEVASKITRGVK
;
A
#
# COMPACT_ATOMS: atom_id res chain seq x y z
N MET A 1 -10.95 -3.70 12.54
CA MET A 1 -10.19 -3.24 11.34
C MET A 1 -8.75 -2.90 11.69
N HIS A 2 -7.87 -2.92 10.69
CA HIS A 2 -6.46 -2.56 10.82
C HIS A 2 -6.02 -1.60 9.72
N ALA A 3 -5.17 -0.64 10.02
CA ALA A 3 -4.65 0.33 9.05
C ALA A 3 -3.15 0.14 8.87
N GLN A 4 -2.66 0.36 7.66
CA GLN A 4 -1.25 0.26 7.34
C GLN A 4 -0.84 1.36 6.36
N ILE A 5 0.34 1.92 6.56
CA ILE A 5 0.99 2.83 5.62
C ILE A 5 2.28 2.16 5.16
N ILE A 6 2.37 1.90 3.87
CA ILE A 6 3.60 1.43 3.23
C ILE A 6 4.13 2.57 2.38
N THR A 7 5.39 2.93 2.58
CA THR A 7 6.09 3.91 1.75
C THR A 7 7.37 3.33 1.17
N TYR A 8 7.78 3.84 0.02
CA TYR A 8 9.03 3.50 -0.65
C TYR A 8 9.50 4.69 -1.49
N GLN A 9 10.76 4.66 -1.87
CA GLN A 9 11.35 5.61 -2.80
C GLN A 9 11.59 4.92 -4.14
N LEU A 10 11.61 5.73 -5.21
CA LEU A 10 11.90 5.26 -6.55
C LEU A 10 13.32 5.67 -6.95
N LYS A 11 14.02 4.78 -7.65
CA LYS A 11 15.38 5.03 -8.14
C LYS A 11 15.48 4.60 -9.60
N ASP A 12 16.19 5.38 -10.42
CA ASP A 12 16.53 5.02 -11.80
C ASP A 12 15.31 4.70 -12.69
N ILE A 13 14.15 5.34 -12.42
CA ILE A 13 12.90 5.17 -13.17
C ILE A 13 12.18 6.51 -13.33
N SER A 14 11.52 6.71 -14.47
CA SER A 14 10.65 7.88 -14.70
C SER A 14 9.26 7.66 -14.09
N GLN A 15 8.52 8.73 -13.83
CA GLN A 15 7.13 8.61 -13.35
C GLN A 15 6.24 7.84 -14.34
N ALA A 16 6.38 8.11 -15.64
CA ALA A 16 5.60 7.42 -16.66
C ALA A 16 5.90 5.90 -16.68
N ASP A 17 7.15 5.51 -16.49
CA ASP A 17 7.54 4.11 -16.41
C ASP A 17 7.09 3.46 -15.11
N TYR A 18 7.15 4.17 -13.98
CA TYR A 18 6.62 3.69 -12.70
C TYR A 18 5.12 3.38 -12.81
N LEU A 19 4.33 4.29 -13.38
CA LEU A 19 2.90 4.06 -13.59
C LEU A 19 2.65 2.80 -14.41
N LYS A 20 3.32 2.66 -15.56
CA LYS A 20 3.14 1.52 -16.48
C LYS A 20 3.66 0.19 -15.95
N LYS A 21 4.82 0.19 -15.27
CA LYS A 21 5.53 -1.03 -14.85
C LYS A 21 5.10 -1.54 -13.48
N MET A 22 4.48 -0.68 -12.67
CA MET A 22 4.12 -1.01 -11.29
C MET A 22 2.66 -0.69 -10.99
N VAL A 23 2.17 0.53 -11.22
CA VAL A 23 0.81 0.90 -10.80
C VAL A 23 -0.26 0.19 -11.62
N ASP A 24 -0.20 0.29 -12.95
CA ASP A 24 -1.18 -0.29 -13.88
C ASP A 24 -1.34 -1.83 -13.71
N PRO A 25 -0.26 -2.63 -13.61
CA PRO A 25 -0.40 -4.07 -13.40
C PRO A 25 -0.77 -4.46 -11.97
N ASP A 26 -0.28 -3.74 -10.96
CA ASP A 26 -0.49 -4.15 -9.56
C ASP A 26 -1.86 -3.72 -9.03
N ALA A 27 -2.42 -2.60 -9.48
CA ALA A 27 -3.67 -2.07 -8.95
C ALA A 27 -4.86 -3.05 -9.07
N PRO A 28 -5.09 -3.72 -10.23
CA PRO A 28 -6.13 -4.74 -10.33
C PRO A 28 -5.86 -5.98 -9.48
N VAL A 29 -4.61 -6.39 -9.32
CA VAL A 29 -4.24 -7.54 -8.47
C VAL A 29 -4.52 -7.22 -7.00
N LEU A 30 -4.09 -6.03 -6.56
CA LEU A 30 -4.32 -5.54 -5.20
C LEU A 30 -5.80 -5.40 -4.88
N ALA A 31 -6.62 -4.96 -5.84
CA ALA A 31 -8.07 -4.85 -5.67
C ALA A 31 -8.76 -6.19 -5.34
N ASN A 32 -8.10 -7.33 -5.62
CA ASN A 32 -8.61 -8.67 -5.35
C ASN A 32 -7.95 -9.34 -4.13
N VAL A 33 -7.15 -8.62 -3.34
CA VAL A 33 -6.53 -9.17 -2.12
C VAL A 33 -7.60 -9.40 -1.05
N ASN A 34 -7.73 -10.65 -0.61
CA ASN A 34 -8.65 -11.02 0.47
C ASN A 34 -8.37 -10.21 1.75
N GLY A 35 -9.42 -9.68 2.34
CA GLY A 35 -9.35 -8.88 3.57
C GLY A 35 -8.84 -7.45 3.39
N LEU A 36 -8.46 -7.04 2.17
CA LEU A 36 -8.22 -5.64 1.85
C LEU A 36 -9.55 -4.94 1.57
N ILE A 37 -9.87 -3.92 2.38
CA ILE A 37 -11.08 -3.11 2.20
C ILE A 37 -10.83 -2.01 1.16
N SER A 38 -9.68 -1.32 1.26
CA SER A 38 -9.30 -0.29 0.31
C SER A 38 -7.82 0.00 0.37
N LYS A 39 -7.26 0.45 -0.76
CA LYS A 39 -5.94 1.06 -0.84
C LYS A 39 -6.06 2.45 -1.47
N VAL A 40 -5.47 3.44 -0.81
CA VAL A 40 -5.26 4.79 -1.36
C VAL A 40 -3.80 4.92 -1.74
N TRP A 41 -3.51 5.17 -3.02
CA TRP A 41 -2.14 5.37 -3.50
C TRP A 41 -1.60 6.73 -3.05
N LEU A 42 -0.34 6.74 -2.60
CA LEU A 42 0.35 7.93 -2.10
C LEU A 42 1.50 8.26 -3.05
N ALA A 43 1.65 9.53 -3.43
CA ALA A 43 2.74 10.01 -4.25
C ALA A 43 3.15 11.42 -3.84
N ASN A 44 4.45 11.59 -3.64
CA ASN A 44 5.12 12.87 -3.44
C ASN A 44 6.40 12.86 -4.27
N GLU A 45 6.33 13.42 -5.47
CA GLU A 45 7.45 13.44 -6.41
C GLU A 45 8.61 14.32 -5.90
N GLU A 46 8.31 15.46 -5.28
CA GLU A 46 9.31 16.39 -4.75
C GLU A 46 10.22 15.75 -3.69
N LYS A 47 9.65 14.88 -2.84
CA LYS A 47 10.38 14.16 -1.78
C LYS A 47 10.76 12.74 -2.17
N ASN A 48 10.47 12.32 -3.40
CA ASN A 48 10.64 10.94 -3.88
C ASN A 48 10.00 9.90 -2.93
N THR A 49 8.78 10.15 -2.46
CA THR A 49 8.06 9.25 -1.54
C THR A 49 6.78 8.78 -2.20
N PHE A 50 6.67 7.47 -2.39
CA PHE A 50 5.52 6.79 -2.97
C PHE A 50 5.00 5.75 -2.00
N GLY A 51 3.78 5.26 -2.18
CA GLY A 51 3.24 4.32 -1.22
C GLY A 51 1.76 4.01 -1.36
N GLY A 52 1.22 3.51 -0.26
CA GLY A 52 -0.21 3.31 -0.10
C GLY A 52 -0.63 3.39 1.36
N PHE A 53 -1.81 3.94 1.60
CA PHE A 53 -2.58 3.71 2.80
C PHE A 53 -3.53 2.54 2.55
N TYR A 54 -3.53 1.56 3.45
CA TYR A 54 -4.31 0.34 3.33
C TYR A 54 -5.25 0.25 4.54
N LEU A 55 -6.49 -0.11 4.25
CA LEU A 55 -7.48 -0.46 5.25
C LEU A 55 -7.81 -1.94 5.13
N TRP A 56 -7.64 -2.67 6.22
CA TRP A 56 -7.80 -4.12 6.30
C TRP A 56 -8.98 -4.49 7.21
N GLU A 57 -9.63 -5.61 6.89
CA GLU A 57 -10.65 -6.20 7.75
C GLU A 57 -10.09 -6.55 9.13
N SER A 58 -8.89 -7.12 9.17
CA SER A 58 -8.20 -7.52 10.39
C SER A 58 -6.67 -7.40 10.28
N LYS A 59 -5.98 -7.56 11.41
CA LYS A 59 -4.51 -7.58 11.44
C LYS A 59 -3.96 -8.83 10.76
N GLU A 60 -4.64 -9.97 10.91
CA GLU A 60 -4.27 -11.25 10.29
C GLU A 60 -4.34 -11.18 8.76
N ALA A 61 -5.32 -10.47 8.20
CA ALA A 61 -5.40 -10.23 6.76
C ALA A 61 -4.21 -9.41 6.25
N MET A 62 -3.84 -8.34 6.97
CA MET A 62 -2.65 -7.55 6.67
C MET A 62 -1.39 -8.42 6.74
N GLU A 63 -1.21 -9.19 7.81
CA GLU A 63 -0.03 -10.06 7.98
C GLU A 63 0.06 -11.10 6.86
N THR A 64 -1.07 -11.72 6.48
CA THR A 64 -1.13 -12.66 5.35
C THR A 64 -0.68 -12.00 4.05
N PHE A 65 -1.15 -10.78 3.78
CA PHE A 65 -0.69 -10.00 2.63
C PHE A 65 0.81 -9.69 2.70
N MET A 66 1.34 -9.29 3.85
CA MET A 66 2.75 -8.95 4.02
C MET A 66 3.70 -10.14 3.82
N HIS A 67 3.23 -11.37 4.01
CA HIS A 67 3.99 -12.59 3.74
C HIS A 67 3.80 -13.15 2.32
N SER A 68 2.93 -12.53 1.51
CA SER A 68 2.62 -12.98 0.16
C SER A 68 3.76 -12.77 -0.83
N ASP A 69 3.75 -13.56 -1.91
CA ASP A 69 4.71 -13.41 -3.01
C ASP A 69 4.50 -12.11 -3.80
N LEU A 70 3.31 -11.51 -3.72
CA LEU A 70 3.05 -10.19 -4.31
C LEU A 70 3.93 -9.13 -3.66
N VAL A 71 4.00 -9.09 -2.32
CA VAL A 71 4.85 -8.15 -1.60
C VAL A 71 6.33 -8.41 -1.92
N LYS A 72 6.77 -9.67 -1.92
CA LYS A 72 8.15 -10.04 -2.30
C LYS A 72 8.51 -9.58 -3.72
N THR A 73 7.59 -9.75 -4.67
CA THR A 73 7.78 -9.31 -6.06
C THR A 73 7.90 -7.79 -6.16
N VAL A 74 7.07 -7.05 -5.42
CA VAL A 74 7.11 -5.58 -5.43
C VAL A 74 8.42 -5.04 -4.84
N VAL A 75 8.84 -5.55 -3.68
CA VAL A 75 10.04 -5.03 -2.98
C VAL A 75 11.35 -5.48 -3.64
N SER A 76 11.33 -6.53 -4.47
CA SER A 76 12.49 -7.00 -5.22
C SER A 76 12.74 -6.22 -6.52
N ARG A 77 11.82 -5.33 -6.92
CA ARG A 77 12.02 -4.49 -8.12
C ARG A 77 13.22 -3.57 -7.91
N PRO A 78 14.17 -3.50 -8.85
CA PRO A 78 15.44 -2.79 -8.67
C PRO A 78 15.26 -1.27 -8.51
N PHE A 79 14.14 -0.73 -8.95
CA PHE A 79 13.79 0.69 -8.84
C PHE A 79 13.02 1.03 -7.55
N VAL A 80 12.71 0.05 -6.71
CA VAL A 80 12.05 0.25 -5.41
C VAL A 80 13.11 0.20 -4.31
N THR A 81 13.19 1.26 -3.50
CA THR A 81 14.18 1.37 -2.42
C THR A 81 13.56 1.96 -1.16
N ASN A 82 14.25 1.89 -0.02
CA ASN A 82 13.84 2.52 1.24
C ASN A 82 12.39 2.21 1.64
N VAL A 83 12.00 0.94 1.53
CA VAL A 83 10.66 0.47 1.90
C VAL A 83 10.48 0.56 3.41
N SER A 84 9.35 1.12 3.83
CA SER A 84 8.91 1.19 5.22
C SER A 84 7.44 0.79 5.30
N SER A 85 7.07 0.15 6.41
CA SER A 85 5.69 -0.22 6.74
C SER A 85 5.45 0.10 8.20
N VAL A 86 4.36 0.82 8.46
CA VAL A 86 3.84 1.06 9.82
C VAL A 86 2.35 0.74 9.85
N ASP A 87 1.88 0.24 10.99
CA ASP A 87 0.50 -0.22 11.13
C ASP A 87 -0.13 0.20 12.46
N TYR A 88 -1.46 0.26 12.48
CA TYR A 88 -2.26 0.79 13.57
C TYR A 88 -3.60 0.07 13.68
N THR A 89 -4.05 -0.19 14.89
CA THR A 89 -5.46 -0.53 15.13
C THR A 89 -6.33 0.67 14.76
N VAL A 90 -7.40 0.43 13.99
CA VAL A 90 -8.33 1.50 13.60
C VAL A 90 -9.21 1.88 14.80
N ASN A 91 -9.26 3.17 15.14
CA ASN A 91 -10.29 3.69 16.04
C ASN A 91 -11.61 3.80 15.25
N GLU A 92 -12.40 2.73 15.27
CA GLU A 92 -13.62 2.61 14.46
C GLU A 92 -14.69 3.64 14.85
N VAL A 93 -14.83 3.97 16.14
CA VAL A 93 -15.82 4.94 16.62
C VAL A 93 -15.54 6.33 16.03
N ALA A 94 -14.31 6.83 16.17
CA ALA A 94 -13.94 8.13 15.62
C ALA A 94 -13.98 8.11 14.08
N SER A 95 -13.56 7.01 13.46
CA SER A 95 -13.50 6.88 12.00
C SER A 95 -14.89 6.87 11.37
N LYS A 96 -15.91 6.31 12.03
CA LYS A 96 -17.31 6.38 11.57
C LYS A 96 -17.83 7.82 11.58
N ILE A 97 -17.54 8.59 12.63
CA ILE A 97 -17.92 10.01 12.75
C ILE A 97 -17.31 10.84 11.61
N THR A 98 -16.06 10.53 11.24
CA THR A 98 -15.32 11.26 10.20
C THR A 98 -15.41 10.66 8.80
N ARG A 99 -16.27 9.64 8.59
CA ARG A 99 -16.51 8.96 7.31
C ARG A 99 -15.31 8.18 6.75
N GLY A 100 -14.36 7.81 7.60
CA GLY A 100 -13.18 7.01 7.22
C GLY A 100 -13.48 5.52 7.05
N VAL A 101 -14.48 5.01 7.77
CA VAL A 101 -14.96 3.62 7.65
C VAL A 101 -16.49 3.60 7.71
N LYS A 102 -17.11 2.57 7.12
CA LYS A 102 -18.57 2.37 7.17
C LYS A 102 -19.01 1.72 8.48
#